data_AF-A0A858RRF2-F1
#
_entry.id   AF-A0A858RRF2-F1
#
_cell.length_a   1.000
_cell.length_b   1.000
_cell.length_c   1.000
_cell.angle_alpha   90.00
_cell.angle_beta   90.00
_cell.angle_gamma   90.00
#
_symmetry.space_group_name_H-M   'P 1'
#
loop_
_entity.id
_entity.type
_entity.pdbx_description
1 polymer ?
#
loop_
_entity_poly.entity_id
_entity_poly.type
_entity_poly.pdbx_seq_one_letter_code
_entity_poly.pdbx_strand_id
1 'polypeptide(L)'
;MIRNRPIVSLLKNWAAIPIFASVLTGYLHAAPLRVLAIGDSMTEEYAFELTFSAPDSDPDNANVRNWPELFRIFRPTDLDMGAYRTGIPYGDLRTLGHRYNFGIPGTTTTNWTNLINGAWEDDPLGPLYSVTKNAIEEEIFNTPVVVIMLGANDLKQEYNDIFNNTEDPAFFDNIITRINFIHSWVRAIRGVKPPKVVVCTVPDVGATPQISNIYNVPEKKVTTRAKIAAFNQKIIAWAASKQNPPVVARLDLLTDRVFDQVPFQINGTVFTLSGSNENSPTQVFCKDGFHASTVAQAYIANEVIASLNTAMGTTIPKFSDREILKNLLGLNPDQPYLTWISSAGLPSSGMDADPDGDGLPNLVEYLLGTSPGNYSNPFAGSFSPGASLSWKPDAVGLRFGDLIAEESNDLVAWTTVPAERTSVATDGTVSVVPPTERKSFVRLKAVAKP
;
A
#
# COMPACT_ATOMS: atom_id res chain seq x y z
N MET A 1 58.06 73.43 -32.93
CA MET A 1 58.33 73.31 -34.38
C MET A 1 57.19 72.49 -34.98
N ILE A 2 56.77 72.87 -36.18
CA ILE A 2 55.52 72.54 -36.87
C ILE A 2 55.41 71.05 -37.31
N ARG A 3 54.14 70.55 -37.43
CA ARG A 3 53.54 69.65 -38.45
C ARG A 3 53.09 68.20 -38.10
N ASN A 4 51.77 68.03 -38.30
CA ASN A 4 51.03 67.05 -39.13
C ASN A 4 50.81 65.58 -38.72
N ARG A 5 49.49 65.25 -38.72
CA ARG A 5 48.74 63.95 -38.73
C ARG A 5 49.08 63.08 -39.98
N PRO A 6 48.48 61.88 -40.27
CA PRO A 6 47.33 61.17 -39.64
C PRO A 6 47.33 59.60 -39.58
N ILE A 7 46.37 59.07 -38.81
CA ILE A 7 45.47 57.90 -39.02
C ILE A 7 46.00 56.63 -39.72
N VAL A 8 45.99 55.49 -39.00
CA VAL A 8 45.40 54.21 -39.49
C VAL A 8 44.84 53.41 -38.29
N SER A 9 43.61 52.95 -38.45
CA SER A 9 42.84 52.07 -37.56
C SER A 9 43.38 50.64 -37.52
N LEU A 10 43.34 50.00 -36.35
CA LEU A 10 43.28 48.53 -36.24
C LEU A 10 42.47 48.13 -35.01
N LEU A 11 41.17 47.96 -35.25
CA LEU A 11 40.30 47.08 -34.47
C LEU A 11 40.73 45.63 -34.78
N LYS A 12 41.02 44.82 -33.74
CA LYS A 12 40.52 43.43 -33.62
C LYS A 12 41.07 42.72 -32.37
N ASN A 13 40.14 41.98 -31.74
CA ASN A 13 40.32 40.82 -30.85
C ASN A 13 40.59 41.09 -29.37
N TRP A 14 39.52 41.45 -28.65
CA TRP A 14 39.37 41.07 -27.24
C TRP A 14 38.46 39.84 -27.19
N ALA A 15 38.99 38.71 -26.76
CA ALA A 15 38.26 37.48 -26.56
C ALA A 15 37.23 37.68 -25.43
N ALA A 16 35.96 37.45 -25.74
CA ALA A 16 34.90 37.40 -24.74
C ALA A 16 35.07 36.14 -23.89
N ILE A 17 35.29 36.32 -22.59
CA ILE A 17 35.22 35.25 -21.59
C ILE A 17 33.73 34.94 -21.38
N PRO A 18 33.24 33.73 -21.69
CA PRO A 18 31.86 33.37 -21.38
C PRO A 18 31.75 33.22 -19.86
N ILE A 19 31.04 34.15 -19.23
CA ILE A 19 30.54 33.97 -17.87
C ILE A 19 29.49 32.87 -17.95
N PHE A 20 29.85 31.65 -17.54
CA PHE A 20 28.89 30.60 -17.26
C PHE A 20 28.05 31.06 -16.06
N ALA A 21 26.87 31.62 -16.34
CA ALA A 21 25.82 31.71 -15.36
C ALA A 21 25.34 30.28 -15.08
N SER A 22 25.90 29.66 -14.05
CA SER A 22 25.32 28.47 -13.43
C SER A 22 23.96 28.87 -12.87
N VAL A 23 22.92 28.64 -13.67
CA VAL A 23 21.54 28.61 -13.19
C VAL A 23 21.47 27.44 -12.22
N LEU A 24 21.65 27.72 -10.92
CA LEU A 24 21.13 26.84 -9.88
C LEU A 24 19.61 26.84 -10.06
N THR A 25 19.11 25.91 -10.86
CA THR A 25 17.72 25.45 -10.75
C THR A 25 17.64 24.73 -9.41
N GLY A 26 17.49 25.51 -8.32
CA GLY A 26 17.01 24.96 -7.07
C GLY A 26 15.67 24.32 -7.38
N TYR A 27 15.60 22.99 -7.32
CA TYR A 27 14.34 22.27 -7.30
C TYR A 27 13.61 22.74 -6.05
N LEU A 28 12.74 23.73 -6.19
CA LEU A 28 11.75 24.04 -5.17
C LEU A 28 10.87 22.80 -5.09
N HIS A 29 11.10 21.96 -4.08
CA HIS A 29 10.17 20.88 -3.76
C HIS A 29 8.79 21.52 -3.53
N ALA A 30 7.77 20.98 -4.20
CA ALA A 30 6.40 21.38 -3.92
C ALA A 30 6.12 21.14 -2.42
N ALA A 31 5.32 22.02 -1.81
CA ALA A 31 4.89 21.81 -0.44
C ALA A 31 4.15 20.46 -0.32
N PRO A 32 4.32 19.72 0.80
CA PRO A 32 3.64 18.45 1.00
C PRO A 32 2.12 18.61 0.84
N LEU A 33 1.47 17.60 0.25
CA LEU A 33 0.02 17.57 0.07
C LEU A 33 -0.66 17.44 1.43
N ARG A 34 -1.43 18.46 1.82
CA ARG A 34 -2.27 18.38 3.02
C ARG A 34 -3.42 17.41 2.81
N VAL A 35 -3.55 16.44 3.72
CA VAL A 35 -4.61 15.43 3.68
C VAL A 35 -5.37 15.47 5.00
N LEU A 36 -6.70 15.58 4.90
CA LEU A 36 -7.59 15.39 6.04
C LEU A 36 -8.22 14.02 5.99
N ALA A 37 -8.27 13.33 7.13
CA ALA A 37 -8.91 12.03 7.26
C ALA A 37 -10.17 12.14 8.12
N ILE A 38 -11.27 11.57 7.63
CA ILE A 38 -12.51 11.30 8.37
C ILE A 38 -12.59 9.78 8.47
N GLY A 39 -12.64 9.26 9.69
CA GLY A 39 -12.70 7.82 9.86
C GLY A 39 -13.07 7.36 11.26
N ASP A 40 -12.83 6.08 11.50
CA ASP A 40 -13.06 5.40 12.76
C ASP A 40 -11.74 4.99 13.44
N SER A 41 -11.76 3.94 14.26
CA SER A 41 -10.58 3.40 14.95
C SER A 41 -9.49 2.90 13.98
N MET A 42 -9.78 2.58 12.72
CA MET A 42 -8.72 2.24 11.75
C MET A 42 -7.91 3.47 11.31
N THR A 43 -8.43 4.66 11.57
CA THR A 43 -7.88 5.96 11.15
C THR A 43 -7.33 6.75 12.33
N GLU A 44 -7.85 6.59 13.55
CA GLU A 44 -7.27 7.20 14.75
C GLU A 44 -5.90 6.61 15.08
N GLU A 45 -4.95 7.46 15.47
CA GLU A 45 -3.57 7.12 15.82
C GLU A 45 -3.46 5.94 16.80
N TYR A 46 -2.79 4.88 16.37
CA TYR A 46 -2.56 3.72 17.22
C TYR A 46 -1.66 4.07 18.41
N ALA A 47 -0.81 5.09 18.29
CA ALA A 47 -0.04 5.62 19.43
C ALA A 47 -0.88 6.01 20.66
N PHE A 48 -2.19 6.20 20.53
CA PHE A 48 -3.07 6.55 21.67
C PHE A 48 -4.14 5.49 21.98
N GLU A 49 -4.40 4.57 21.05
CA GLU A 49 -5.32 3.45 21.23
C GLU A 49 -4.62 2.19 21.74
N LEU A 50 -4.08 2.29 22.96
CA LEU A 50 -3.15 1.31 23.53
C LEU A 50 -3.79 -0.06 23.82
N THR A 51 -5.12 -0.11 23.95
CA THR A 51 -5.84 -1.35 24.31
C THR A 51 -5.65 -2.48 23.31
N PHE A 52 -5.45 -2.17 22.02
CA PHE A 52 -5.15 -3.16 20.99
C PHE A 52 -3.77 -2.97 20.36
N SER A 53 -3.21 -1.76 20.40
CA SER A 53 -1.95 -1.43 19.70
C SER A 53 -0.68 -1.62 20.53
N ALA A 54 -0.79 -1.62 21.86
CA ALA A 54 0.35 -1.84 22.74
C ALA A 54 0.51 -3.35 23.04
N PRO A 55 1.74 -3.89 23.02
CA PRO A 55 1.99 -5.26 23.43
C PRO A 55 1.75 -5.42 24.94
N ASP A 56 1.44 -6.64 25.39
CA ASP A 56 1.27 -6.91 26.82
C ASP A 56 2.57 -6.70 27.63
N SER A 57 3.74 -6.84 26.98
CA SER A 57 5.04 -6.56 27.58
C SER A 57 5.35 -5.07 27.78
N ASP A 58 4.67 -4.17 27.07
CA ASP A 58 4.83 -2.71 27.16
C ASP A 58 3.48 -2.01 26.91
N PRO A 59 2.52 -2.12 27.86
CA PRO A 59 1.12 -1.74 27.64
C PRO A 59 0.89 -0.24 27.45
N ASP A 60 1.91 0.59 27.73
CA ASP A 60 1.85 2.05 27.61
C ASP A 60 2.40 2.55 26.27
N ASN A 61 2.86 1.66 25.39
CA ASN A 61 3.59 2.03 24.19
C ASN A 61 3.18 1.17 22.98
N ALA A 62 2.47 1.78 22.03
CA ALA A 62 2.08 1.11 20.80
C ALA A 62 3.30 0.68 19.98
N ASN A 63 3.35 -0.59 19.57
CA ASN A 63 4.37 -1.12 18.66
C ASN A 63 3.83 -1.35 17.23
N VAL A 64 2.55 -1.03 16.99
CA VAL A 64 1.92 -1.00 15.67
C VAL A 64 1.52 0.41 15.26
N ARG A 65 1.33 0.63 13.96
CA ARG A 65 1.01 1.94 13.39
C ARG A 65 -0.10 1.85 12.34
N ASN A 66 -0.96 2.86 12.29
CA ASN A 66 -2.01 2.99 11.29
C ASN A 66 -1.56 3.80 10.06
N TRP A 67 -2.40 3.88 9.03
CA TRP A 67 -2.03 4.54 7.78
C TRP A 67 -1.71 6.06 7.89
N PRO A 68 -2.40 6.89 8.72
CA PRO A 68 -1.98 8.29 8.90
C PRO A 68 -0.62 8.43 9.59
N GLU A 69 -0.32 7.57 10.56
CA GLU A 69 1.01 7.55 11.20
C GLU A 69 2.10 7.16 10.21
N LEU A 70 1.83 6.20 9.31
CA LEU A 70 2.76 5.83 8.25
C LEU A 70 3.05 7.01 7.29
N PHE A 71 2.03 7.80 6.94
CA PHE A 71 2.22 9.00 6.12
C PHE A 71 3.13 10.01 6.80
N ARG A 72 2.88 10.32 8.06
CA ARG A 72 3.73 11.24 8.83
C ARG A 72 5.17 10.77 8.90
N ILE A 73 5.39 9.50 9.26
CA ILE A 73 6.73 9.02 9.60
C ILE A 73 7.57 8.82 8.33
N PHE A 74 6.96 8.28 7.27
CA PHE A 74 7.71 7.80 6.11
C PHE A 74 7.47 8.60 4.83
N ARG A 75 6.47 9.49 4.80
CA ARG A 75 6.19 10.39 3.66
C ARG A 75 6.05 11.88 4.06
N PRO A 76 6.79 12.43 5.05
CA PRO A 76 6.58 13.80 5.53
C PRO A 76 6.90 14.88 4.49
N THR A 77 7.69 14.56 3.46
CA THR A 77 8.01 15.47 2.36
C THR A 77 6.93 15.51 1.29
N ASP A 78 6.07 14.50 1.24
CA ASP A 78 5.04 14.34 0.22
C ASP A 78 3.64 14.60 0.78
N LEU A 79 3.43 14.31 2.06
CA LEU A 79 2.14 14.33 2.74
C LEU A 79 2.23 15.11 4.06
N ASP A 80 1.19 15.91 4.34
CA ASP A 80 1.04 16.69 5.57
C ASP A 80 -0.31 16.36 6.23
N MET A 81 -0.25 15.64 7.36
CA MET A 81 -1.40 15.35 8.24
C MET A 81 -1.59 16.45 9.31
N GLY A 82 -0.85 17.56 9.21
CA GLY A 82 -0.85 18.64 10.17
C GLY A 82 -0.01 18.35 11.41
N ALA A 83 0.07 19.36 12.29
CA ALA A 83 0.85 19.28 13.52
C ALA A 83 0.45 18.08 14.38
N TYR A 84 1.44 17.41 14.98
CA TYR A 84 1.26 16.25 15.86
C TYR A 84 1.27 16.69 17.33
N ARG A 85 0.24 16.32 18.10
CA ARG A 85 0.12 16.61 19.54
C ARG A 85 0.27 15.33 20.38
N THR A 86 1.05 15.41 21.46
CA THR A 86 1.34 14.26 22.35
C THR A 86 0.99 14.49 23.82
N GLY A 87 0.60 15.70 24.22
CA GLY A 87 0.44 16.03 25.65
C GLY A 87 -0.80 16.81 26.05
N ILE A 88 -1.43 17.54 25.12
CA ILE A 88 -2.69 18.24 25.38
C ILE A 88 -3.68 17.78 24.32
N PRO A 89 -4.79 17.15 24.74
CA PRO A 89 -5.82 16.71 23.81
C PRO A 89 -6.36 17.84 22.95
N TYR A 90 -6.96 17.48 21.81
CA TYR A 90 -7.81 18.44 21.13
C TYR A 90 -9.02 18.70 22.02
N GLY A 91 -9.56 19.93 22.00
CA GLY A 91 -10.78 20.27 22.76
C GLY A 91 -12.05 19.69 22.15
N ASP A 92 -11.91 18.64 21.33
CA ASP A 92 -12.94 18.00 20.54
C ASP A 92 -12.79 16.47 20.66
N LEU A 93 -13.45 15.69 19.80
CA LEU A 93 -13.44 14.23 19.90
C LEU A 93 -12.13 13.57 19.51
N ARG A 94 -11.17 14.31 18.93
CA ARG A 94 -9.83 13.78 18.75
C ARG A 94 -9.15 13.75 20.11
N THR A 95 -8.58 12.61 20.45
CA THR A 95 -7.77 12.47 21.66
C THR A 95 -6.48 13.26 21.50
N LEU A 96 -5.51 12.74 20.77
CA LEU A 96 -4.20 13.35 20.49
C LEU A 96 -3.86 13.14 19.01
N GLY A 97 -2.62 13.40 18.62
CA GLY A 97 -2.16 13.09 17.26
C GLY A 97 -2.32 14.23 16.28
N HIS A 98 -2.63 13.89 15.04
CA HIS A 98 -2.54 14.78 13.89
C HIS A 98 -3.70 15.75 13.78
N ARG A 99 -3.38 17.02 13.52
CA ARG A 99 -4.37 18.08 13.36
C ARG A 99 -5.38 17.82 12.24
N TYR A 100 -5.02 17.07 11.20
CA TYR A 100 -5.94 16.74 10.10
C TYR A 100 -6.47 15.31 10.18
N ASN A 101 -6.24 14.60 11.28
CA ASN A 101 -6.79 13.28 11.50
C ASN A 101 -8.02 13.34 12.40
N PHE A 102 -9.20 13.07 11.84
CA PHE A 102 -10.45 12.92 12.57
C PHE A 102 -10.91 11.47 12.49
N GLY A 103 -10.04 10.54 12.90
CA GLY A 103 -10.45 9.19 13.26
C GLY A 103 -11.10 9.21 14.64
N ILE A 104 -12.34 8.71 14.75
CA ILE A 104 -13.07 8.65 16.03
C ILE A 104 -13.45 7.19 16.30
N PRO A 105 -12.85 6.52 17.30
CA PRO A 105 -13.07 5.10 17.58
C PRO A 105 -14.53 4.69 17.69
N GLY A 106 -14.83 3.52 17.15
CA GLY A 106 -16.15 2.90 17.24
C GLY A 106 -17.27 3.60 16.46
N THR A 107 -17.00 4.73 15.81
CA THR A 107 -18.03 5.48 15.09
C THR A 107 -18.47 4.76 13.82
N THR A 108 -19.78 4.78 13.60
CA THR A 108 -20.45 4.34 12.36
C THR A 108 -20.72 5.53 11.45
N THR A 109 -21.19 5.27 10.22
CA THR A 109 -21.70 6.34 9.35
C THR A 109 -22.90 7.09 9.95
N THR A 110 -23.68 6.45 10.84
CA THR A 110 -24.76 7.09 11.61
C THR A 110 -24.21 8.10 12.61
N ASN A 111 -23.20 7.72 13.41
CA ASN A 111 -22.60 8.65 14.38
C ASN A 111 -22.01 9.88 13.67
N TRP A 112 -21.33 9.68 12.53
CA TRP A 112 -20.81 10.79 11.72
C TRP A 112 -21.90 11.71 11.17
N THR A 113 -23.03 11.15 10.75
CA THR A 113 -24.17 11.94 10.29
C THR A 113 -24.75 12.78 11.44
N ASN A 114 -24.87 12.21 12.64
CA ASN A 114 -25.32 12.93 13.83
C ASN A 114 -24.34 14.04 14.23
N LEU A 115 -23.04 13.76 14.21
CA LEU A 115 -21.97 14.74 14.46
C LEU A 115 -22.08 15.93 13.50
N ILE A 116 -22.20 15.68 12.20
CA ILE A 116 -22.31 16.73 11.19
C ILE A 116 -23.62 17.53 11.32
N ASN A 117 -24.71 16.89 11.71
CA ASN A 117 -25.97 17.59 11.97
C ASN A 117 -25.97 18.38 13.28
N GLY A 118 -24.97 18.18 14.15
CA GLY A 118 -24.98 18.72 15.50
C GLY A 118 -26.10 18.14 16.36
N ALA A 119 -26.58 16.93 16.02
CA ALA A 119 -27.61 16.24 16.77
C ALA A 119 -26.94 15.46 17.93
N TRP A 120 -26.79 16.12 19.07
CA TRP A 120 -26.10 15.58 20.25
C TRP A 120 -27.03 15.22 21.42
N GLU A 121 -28.34 15.51 21.30
CA GLU A 121 -29.31 15.40 22.41
C GLU A 121 -29.47 13.96 22.94
N ASP A 122 -29.15 12.95 22.13
CA ASP A 122 -29.21 11.52 22.47
C ASP A 122 -27.85 10.79 22.35
N ASP A 123 -26.74 11.51 22.09
CA ASP A 123 -25.42 10.88 21.87
C ASP A 123 -24.54 10.98 23.13
N PRO A 124 -23.90 9.87 23.58
CA PRO A 124 -23.08 9.83 24.80
C PRO A 124 -21.91 10.82 24.81
N LEU A 125 -21.47 11.30 23.64
CA LEU A 125 -20.36 12.24 23.49
C LEU A 125 -20.81 13.72 23.54
N GLY A 126 -22.13 13.97 23.51
CA GLY A 126 -22.76 15.24 23.85
C GLY A 126 -22.20 16.47 23.12
N PRO A 127 -21.93 17.60 23.82
CA PRO A 127 -21.58 18.87 23.19
C PRO A 127 -20.28 18.83 22.37
N LEU A 128 -19.42 17.83 22.57
CA LEU A 128 -18.19 17.66 21.78
C LEU A 128 -18.48 17.43 20.29
N TYR A 129 -19.67 16.98 19.91
CA TYR A 129 -20.06 16.85 18.50
C TYR A 129 -20.02 18.20 17.77
N SER A 130 -20.58 19.24 18.39
CA SER A 130 -20.60 20.58 17.80
C SER A 130 -19.20 21.18 17.71
N VAL A 131 -18.37 20.96 18.74
CA VAL A 131 -16.97 21.45 18.74
C VAL A 131 -16.15 20.73 17.67
N THR A 132 -16.30 19.40 17.56
CA THR A 132 -15.61 18.58 16.55
C THR A 132 -16.03 18.97 15.15
N LYS A 133 -17.34 19.15 14.91
CA LYS A 133 -17.85 19.63 13.63
C LYS A 133 -17.18 20.94 13.22
N ASN A 134 -17.17 21.94 14.11
CA ASN A 134 -16.55 23.23 13.82
C ASN A 134 -15.06 23.08 13.51
N ALA A 135 -14.34 22.26 14.29
CA ALA A 135 -12.93 21.99 14.03
C ALA A 135 -12.71 21.34 12.66
N ILE A 136 -13.53 20.37 12.25
CA ILE A 136 -13.44 19.75 10.93
C ILE A 136 -13.73 20.79 9.83
N GLU A 137 -14.75 21.63 9.98
CA GLU A 137 -15.09 22.66 8.98
C GLU A 137 -13.92 23.63 8.76
N GLU A 138 -13.27 24.05 9.85
CA GLU A 138 -12.06 24.89 9.79
C GLU A 138 -10.92 24.19 9.04
N GLU A 139 -10.66 22.91 9.32
CA GLU A 139 -9.56 22.20 8.69
C GLU A 139 -9.84 21.79 7.23
N ILE A 140 -11.08 21.44 6.89
CA ILE A 140 -11.48 21.16 5.50
C ILE A 140 -11.21 22.39 4.62
N PHE A 141 -11.40 23.60 5.13
CA PHE A 141 -11.10 24.81 4.37
C PHE A 141 -9.62 24.92 3.95
N ASN A 142 -8.72 24.32 4.74
CA ASN A 142 -7.28 24.38 4.58
C ASN A 142 -6.67 23.16 3.89
N THR A 143 -7.46 22.12 3.61
CA THR A 143 -7.01 20.89 2.96
C THR A 143 -7.55 20.77 1.53
N PRO A 144 -6.69 20.43 0.54
CA PRO A 144 -7.11 20.21 -0.84
C PRO A 144 -7.82 18.87 -1.06
N VAL A 145 -7.62 17.89 -0.17
CA VAL A 145 -8.20 16.55 -0.27
C VAL A 145 -8.60 15.98 1.08
N VAL A 146 -9.73 15.28 1.09
CA VAL A 146 -10.28 14.57 2.26
C VAL A 146 -10.41 13.09 1.94
N VAL A 147 -9.97 12.23 2.84
CA VAL A 147 -10.17 10.77 2.80
C VAL A 147 -11.30 10.42 3.76
N ILE A 148 -12.32 9.70 3.28
CA ILE A 148 -13.45 9.20 4.08
C ILE A 148 -13.33 7.68 4.16
N MET A 149 -13.02 7.16 5.35
CA MET A 149 -12.89 5.74 5.64
C MET A 149 -13.85 5.34 6.76
N LEU A 150 -15.07 4.98 6.37
CA LEU A 150 -16.17 4.66 7.29
C LEU A 150 -16.97 3.46 6.78
N GLY A 151 -17.70 2.82 7.68
CA GLY A 151 -18.65 1.74 7.38
C GLY A 151 -18.29 0.39 7.97
N ALA A 152 -17.03 0.17 8.38
CA ALA A 152 -16.61 -1.09 8.99
C ALA A 152 -17.35 -1.35 10.31
N ASN A 153 -17.53 -0.32 11.14
CA ASN A 153 -18.33 -0.43 12.36
C ASN A 153 -19.82 -0.67 12.09
N ASP A 154 -20.40 -0.09 11.02
CA ASP A 154 -21.78 -0.41 10.61
C ASP A 154 -21.90 -1.91 10.31
N LEU A 155 -20.97 -2.46 9.52
CA LEU A 155 -20.95 -3.90 9.21
C LEU A 155 -20.73 -4.76 10.46
N LYS A 156 -19.84 -4.35 11.36
CA LYS A 156 -19.54 -5.08 12.60
C LYS A 156 -20.76 -5.19 13.50
N GLN A 157 -21.49 -4.10 13.69
CA GLN A 157 -22.68 -4.06 14.56
C GLN A 157 -23.80 -4.96 14.03
N GLU A 158 -24.01 -4.99 12.71
CA GLU A 158 -25.05 -5.78 12.04
C GLU A 158 -24.55 -7.14 11.55
N TYR A 159 -23.32 -7.55 11.89
CA TYR A 159 -22.70 -8.72 11.27
C TYR A 159 -23.50 -10.01 11.51
N ASN A 160 -24.10 -10.15 12.69
CA ASN A 160 -24.99 -11.28 13.00
C ASN A 160 -26.10 -11.42 11.96
N ASP A 161 -26.72 -10.30 11.60
CA ASP A 161 -27.91 -10.29 10.78
C ASP A 161 -27.54 -10.48 9.31
N ILE A 162 -26.45 -9.83 8.85
CA ILE A 162 -25.88 -10.07 7.52
C ILE A 162 -25.54 -11.55 7.34
N PHE A 163 -24.92 -12.16 8.37
CA PHE A 163 -24.51 -13.57 8.37
C PHE A 163 -25.70 -14.54 8.39
N ASN A 164 -26.81 -14.15 9.01
CA ASN A 164 -28.02 -14.95 9.10
C ASN A 164 -29.06 -14.66 8.00
N ASN A 165 -28.80 -13.70 7.11
CA ASN A 165 -29.76 -13.20 6.11
C ASN A 165 -31.01 -12.60 6.75
N THR A 166 -30.85 -11.89 7.85
CA THR A 166 -31.92 -11.21 8.59
C THR A 166 -31.72 -9.71 8.67
N GLU A 167 -30.71 -9.16 8.00
CA GLU A 167 -30.47 -7.72 7.97
C GLU A 167 -31.66 -6.97 7.34
N ASP A 168 -31.89 -5.72 7.77
CA ASP A 168 -32.85 -4.84 7.11
C ASP A 168 -32.53 -4.74 5.60
N PRO A 169 -33.49 -4.98 4.69
CA PRO A 169 -33.25 -4.87 3.25
C PRO A 169 -32.68 -3.52 2.80
N ALA A 170 -32.92 -2.44 3.54
CA ALA A 170 -32.40 -1.11 3.29
C ALA A 170 -31.05 -0.83 3.96
N PHE A 171 -30.49 -1.75 4.76
CA PHE A 171 -29.29 -1.54 5.56
C PHE A 171 -28.11 -0.97 4.76
N PHE A 172 -27.71 -1.66 3.69
CA PHE A 172 -26.59 -1.21 2.86
C PHE A 172 -26.86 0.12 2.13
N ASP A 173 -28.10 0.35 1.69
CA ASP A 173 -28.49 1.59 1.01
C ASP A 173 -28.53 2.78 1.98
N ASN A 174 -28.87 2.53 3.24
CA ASN A 174 -28.80 3.52 4.32
C ASN A 174 -27.35 3.94 4.59
N ILE A 175 -26.39 3.01 4.60
CA ILE A 175 -24.96 3.35 4.73
C ILE A 175 -24.51 4.22 3.56
N ILE A 176 -24.85 3.87 2.31
CA ILE A 176 -24.50 4.67 1.12
C ILE A 176 -25.11 6.06 1.18
N THR A 177 -26.36 6.16 1.64
CA THR A 177 -27.05 7.45 1.82
C THR A 177 -26.31 8.34 2.82
N ARG A 178 -25.80 7.77 3.91
CA ARG A 178 -24.99 8.49 4.91
C ARG A 178 -23.60 8.87 4.39
N ILE A 179 -22.90 7.96 3.69
CA ILE A 179 -21.64 8.29 2.99
C ILE A 179 -21.86 9.44 1.99
N ASN A 180 -22.96 9.40 1.25
CA ASN A 180 -23.34 10.46 0.33
C ASN A 180 -23.56 11.81 1.03
N PHE A 181 -24.22 11.80 2.18
CA PHE A 181 -24.43 12.98 3.00
C PHE A 181 -23.09 13.57 3.47
N ILE A 182 -22.21 12.75 4.05
CA ILE A 182 -20.89 13.16 4.53
C ILE A 182 -20.05 13.73 3.37
N HIS A 183 -19.98 13.03 2.23
CA HIS A 183 -19.30 13.50 1.02
C HIS A 183 -19.84 14.87 0.56
N SER A 184 -21.17 15.03 0.52
CA SER A 184 -21.80 16.28 0.07
C SER A 184 -21.50 17.44 1.02
N TRP A 185 -21.53 17.19 2.33
CA TRP A 185 -21.15 18.17 3.35
C TRP A 185 -19.68 18.60 3.20
N VAL A 186 -18.74 17.65 3.09
CA VAL A 186 -17.31 17.94 2.86
C VAL A 186 -17.10 18.84 1.64
N ARG A 187 -17.79 18.52 0.53
CA ARG A 187 -17.69 19.30 -0.71
C ARG A 187 -18.26 20.71 -0.54
N ALA A 188 -19.33 20.88 0.23
CA ALA A 188 -20.01 22.17 0.41
C ALA A 188 -19.17 23.19 1.19
N ILE A 189 -18.31 22.76 2.13
CA ILE A 189 -17.56 23.64 3.04
C ILE A 189 -16.67 24.67 2.32
N ARG A 190 -16.03 24.30 1.19
CA ARG A 190 -15.20 25.24 0.40
C ARG A 190 -15.95 25.93 -0.73
N GLY A 191 -17.27 25.80 -0.78
CA GLY A 191 -18.15 26.45 -1.78
C GLY A 191 -17.67 26.25 -3.22
N VAL A 192 -17.18 27.32 -3.84
CA VAL A 192 -16.74 27.34 -5.25
C VAL A 192 -15.45 26.54 -5.53
N LYS A 193 -14.68 26.16 -4.51
CA LYS A 193 -13.45 25.36 -4.64
C LYS A 193 -13.49 24.12 -3.75
N PRO A 194 -14.46 23.22 -3.98
CA PRO A 194 -14.68 22.07 -3.12
C PRO A 194 -13.44 21.14 -3.09
N PRO A 195 -13.03 20.61 -1.92
CA PRO A 195 -11.87 19.72 -1.82
C PRO A 195 -12.10 18.46 -2.66
N LYS A 196 -11.03 17.85 -3.16
CA LYS A 196 -11.13 16.48 -3.71
C LYS A 196 -11.49 15.52 -2.58
N VAL A 197 -12.22 14.46 -2.91
CA VAL A 197 -12.61 13.46 -1.93
C VAL A 197 -12.16 12.09 -2.42
N VAL A 198 -11.51 11.36 -1.52
CA VAL A 198 -11.27 9.93 -1.63
C VAL A 198 -12.27 9.23 -0.70
N VAL A 199 -13.01 8.26 -1.21
CA VAL A 199 -13.90 7.41 -0.40
C VAL A 199 -13.35 6.00 -0.42
N CYS A 200 -13.21 5.40 0.76
CA CYS A 200 -12.77 4.02 0.90
C CYS A 200 -13.94 3.06 0.77
N THR A 201 -13.76 1.94 0.07
CA THR A 201 -14.60 0.75 0.29
C THR A 201 -14.32 0.16 1.67
N VAL A 202 -15.17 -0.77 2.11
CA VAL A 202 -15.09 -1.36 3.44
C VAL A 202 -14.48 -2.76 3.35
N PRO A 203 -13.47 -3.11 4.18
CA PRO A 203 -12.96 -4.48 4.23
C PRO A 203 -14.04 -5.45 4.73
N ASP A 204 -13.93 -6.73 4.37
CA ASP A 204 -14.77 -7.77 4.97
C ASP A 204 -14.36 -7.98 6.43
N VAL A 205 -15.13 -7.36 7.34
CA VAL A 205 -14.92 -7.50 8.79
C VAL A 205 -15.09 -8.94 9.26
N GLY A 206 -15.79 -9.77 8.49
CA GLY A 206 -15.98 -11.20 8.70
C GLY A 206 -14.72 -12.03 8.58
N ALA A 207 -13.72 -11.51 7.87
CA ALA A 207 -12.44 -12.17 7.71
C ALA A 207 -11.51 -11.95 8.91
N THR A 208 -11.80 -10.97 9.79
CA THR A 208 -11.01 -10.75 11.00
C THR A 208 -11.08 -11.96 11.95
N PRO A 209 -10.01 -12.31 12.67
CA PRO A 209 -10.03 -13.37 13.68
C PRO A 209 -11.16 -13.23 14.71
N GLN A 210 -11.41 -12.01 15.20
CA GLN A 210 -12.45 -11.76 16.20
C GLN A 210 -13.84 -12.20 15.71
N ILE A 211 -14.18 -11.89 14.46
CA ILE A 211 -15.50 -12.17 13.89
C ILE A 211 -15.55 -13.60 13.32
N SER A 212 -14.53 -14.02 12.57
CA SER A 212 -14.48 -15.32 11.91
C SER A 212 -14.48 -16.53 12.86
N ASN A 213 -14.02 -16.34 14.10
CA ASN A 213 -14.06 -17.36 15.17
C ASN A 213 -15.47 -17.56 15.72
N ILE A 214 -16.30 -16.52 15.74
CA ILE A 214 -17.69 -16.56 16.21
C ILE A 214 -18.61 -17.04 15.07
N TYR A 215 -18.44 -16.48 13.89
CA TYR A 215 -19.28 -16.71 12.72
C TYR A 215 -18.59 -17.66 11.74
N ASN A 216 -18.44 -18.93 12.13
CA ASN A 216 -17.53 -19.88 11.49
C ASN A 216 -18.15 -20.88 10.49
N VAL A 217 -19.44 -20.74 10.14
CA VAL A 217 -20.14 -21.62 9.20
C VAL A 217 -19.73 -21.32 7.74
N PRO A 218 -19.08 -22.27 7.01
CA PRO A 218 -18.49 -22.01 5.69
C PRO A 218 -19.47 -21.45 4.65
N GLU A 219 -20.66 -22.03 4.54
CA GLU A 219 -21.66 -21.63 3.54
C GLU A 219 -22.14 -20.19 3.81
N LYS A 220 -22.34 -19.86 5.10
CA LYS A 220 -22.75 -18.52 5.51
C LYS A 220 -21.63 -17.49 5.33
N LYS A 221 -20.36 -17.87 5.51
CA LYS A 221 -19.21 -17.00 5.20
C LYS A 221 -19.21 -16.61 3.73
N VAL A 222 -19.41 -17.57 2.82
CA VAL A 222 -19.47 -17.32 1.38
C VAL A 222 -20.60 -16.35 1.04
N THR A 223 -21.81 -16.55 1.58
CA THR A 223 -22.94 -15.64 1.32
C THR A 223 -22.73 -14.25 1.92
N THR A 224 -22.18 -14.17 3.13
CA THR A 224 -21.88 -12.90 3.82
C THR A 224 -20.85 -12.08 3.04
N ARG A 225 -19.76 -12.73 2.64
CA ARG A 225 -18.72 -12.09 1.83
C ARG A 225 -19.26 -11.61 0.49
N ALA A 226 -20.14 -12.37 -0.16
CA ALA A 226 -20.79 -11.95 -1.38
C ALA A 226 -21.66 -10.68 -1.19
N LYS A 227 -22.39 -10.57 -0.07
CA LYS A 227 -23.15 -9.35 0.26
C LYS A 227 -22.25 -8.14 0.50
N ILE A 228 -21.17 -8.31 1.25
CA ILE A 228 -20.19 -7.23 1.51
C ILE A 228 -19.51 -6.80 0.21
N ALA A 229 -19.13 -7.75 -0.65
CA ALA A 229 -18.61 -7.44 -1.98
C ALA A 229 -19.63 -6.66 -2.83
N ALA A 230 -20.90 -7.07 -2.83
CA ALA A 230 -21.97 -6.36 -3.52
C ALA A 230 -22.20 -4.94 -2.96
N PHE A 231 -22.12 -4.77 -1.64
CA PHE A 231 -22.16 -3.46 -0.99
C PHE A 231 -20.98 -2.56 -1.44
N ASN A 232 -19.77 -3.08 -1.51
CA ASN A 232 -18.62 -2.33 -2.04
C ASN A 232 -18.80 -1.95 -3.51
N GLN A 233 -19.42 -2.81 -4.33
CA GLN A 233 -19.80 -2.43 -5.70
C GLN A 233 -20.83 -1.30 -5.73
N LYS A 234 -21.78 -1.26 -4.80
CA LYS A 234 -22.70 -0.13 -4.67
C LYS A 234 -21.98 1.17 -4.31
N ILE A 235 -20.96 1.15 -3.43
CA ILE A 235 -20.12 2.33 -3.15
C ILE A 235 -19.44 2.84 -4.43
N ILE A 236 -18.83 1.93 -5.21
CA ILE A 236 -18.15 2.26 -6.47
C ILE A 236 -19.13 2.87 -7.49
N ALA A 237 -20.29 2.24 -7.66
CA ALA A 237 -21.33 2.72 -8.57
C ALA A 237 -21.87 4.09 -8.14
N TRP A 238 -22.09 4.29 -6.83
CA TRP A 238 -22.50 5.57 -6.27
C TRP A 238 -21.45 6.66 -6.57
N ALA A 239 -20.16 6.39 -6.34
CA ALA A 239 -19.08 7.34 -6.60
C ALA A 239 -19.04 7.75 -8.08
N ALA A 240 -19.11 6.76 -8.98
CA ALA A 240 -19.10 6.97 -10.43
C ALA A 240 -20.34 7.75 -10.93
N SER A 241 -21.48 7.66 -10.23
CA SER A 241 -22.71 8.39 -10.59
C SER A 241 -22.66 9.90 -10.34
N LYS A 242 -21.66 10.39 -9.59
CA LYS A 242 -21.57 11.82 -9.24
C LYS A 242 -21.00 12.64 -10.40
N GLN A 243 -21.56 13.84 -10.58
CA GLN A 243 -21.06 14.82 -11.56
C GLN A 243 -19.58 15.18 -11.33
N ASN A 244 -19.16 15.24 -10.05
CA ASN A 244 -17.77 15.37 -9.64
C ASN A 244 -17.44 14.12 -8.81
N PRO A 245 -17.01 13.02 -9.44
CA PRO A 245 -16.85 11.76 -8.75
C PRO A 245 -15.73 11.82 -7.70
N PRO A 246 -15.97 11.36 -6.45
CA PRO A 246 -14.87 11.05 -5.56
C PRO A 246 -14.05 9.90 -6.14
N VAL A 247 -12.75 9.88 -5.86
CA VAL A 247 -11.90 8.73 -6.21
C VAL A 247 -12.13 7.64 -5.17
N VAL A 248 -12.24 6.38 -5.60
CA VAL A 248 -12.44 5.26 -4.69
C VAL A 248 -11.09 4.61 -4.35
N ALA A 249 -10.81 4.43 -3.06
CA ALA A 249 -9.75 3.56 -2.57
C ALA A 249 -10.33 2.16 -2.31
N ARG A 250 -9.70 1.11 -2.85
CA ARG A 250 -10.27 -0.25 -2.89
C ARG A 250 -9.74 -1.14 -1.76
N LEU A 251 -10.10 -0.78 -0.52
CA LEU A 251 -9.67 -1.47 0.70
C LEU A 251 -10.26 -2.88 0.79
N ASP A 252 -11.41 -3.11 0.15
CA ASP A 252 -12.01 -4.43 0.00
C ASP A 252 -11.10 -5.45 -0.72
N LEU A 253 -10.24 -4.99 -1.64
CA LEU A 253 -9.25 -5.86 -2.30
C LEU A 253 -8.14 -6.31 -1.35
N LEU A 254 -7.94 -5.60 -0.23
CA LEU A 254 -6.98 -6.00 0.79
C LEU A 254 -7.47 -7.22 1.55
N THR A 255 -8.78 -7.35 1.76
CA THR A 255 -9.36 -8.59 2.26
C THR A 255 -9.02 -9.73 1.31
N ASP A 256 -9.32 -9.60 0.02
CA ASP A 256 -9.04 -10.65 -0.96
C ASP A 256 -7.55 -11.03 -0.95
N ARG A 257 -6.66 -10.02 -0.97
CA ARG A 257 -5.21 -10.26 -0.95
C ARG A 257 -4.73 -10.94 0.35
N VAL A 258 -5.16 -10.45 1.51
CA VAL A 258 -4.65 -10.92 2.80
C VAL A 258 -5.21 -12.29 3.14
N PHE A 259 -6.49 -12.54 2.87
CA PHE A 259 -7.18 -13.73 3.37
C PHE A 259 -7.25 -14.87 2.34
N ASP A 260 -7.27 -14.55 1.04
CA ASP A 260 -7.35 -15.61 0.02
C ASP A 260 -5.97 -16.05 -0.47
N GLN A 261 -4.94 -15.23 -0.25
CA GLN A 261 -3.57 -15.65 -0.48
C GLN A 261 -3.14 -16.60 0.64
N VAL A 262 -2.93 -17.88 0.31
CA VAL A 262 -2.51 -18.90 1.29
C VAL A 262 -1.13 -19.47 0.92
N PRO A 263 -0.08 -19.22 1.72
CA PRO A 263 -0.02 -18.27 2.83
C PRO A 263 0.07 -16.81 2.35
N PHE A 264 -0.44 -15.88 3.16
CA PHE A 264 -0.15 -14.47 2.96
C PHE A 264 1.33 -14.22 3.25
N GLN A 265 2.01 -13.59 2.30
CA GLN A 265 3.45 -13.37 2.35
C GLN A 265 3.84 -12.09 1.62
N ILE A 266 4.99 -11.55 2.03
CA ILE A 266 5.67 -10.42 1.41
C ILE A 266 7.13 -10.82 1.24
N ASN A 267 7.65 -10.79 0.01
CA ASN A 267 9.00 -11.25 -0.34
C ASN A 267 9.40 -12.58 0.34
N GLY A 268 8.51 -13.57 0.33
CA GLY A 268 8.73 -14.88 0.96
C GLY A 268 8.58 -14.90 2.48
N THR A 269 8.49 -13.75 3.16
CA THR A 269 8.19 -13.67 4.60
C THR A 269 6.72 -14.01 4.80
N VAL A 270 6.44 -15.10 5.50
CA VAL A 270 5.08 -15.56 5.79
C VAL A 270 4.52 -14.82 7.00
N PHE A 271 3.28 -14.36 6.86
CA PHE A 271 2.54 -13.68 7.92
C PHE A 271 1.42 -14.57 8.45
N THR A 272 1.13 -14.44 9.75
CA THR A 272 0.06 -15.17 10.40
C THR A 272 -1.23 -14.32 10.41
N LEU A 273 -2.33 -14.91 9.96
CA LEU A 273 -3.67 -14.28 9.93
C LEU A 273 -4.33 -14.35 11.31
N SER A 274 -3.66 -13.81 12.32
CA SER A 274 -4.13 -13.72 13.70
C SER A 274 -3.63 -12.44 14.36
N GLY A 275 -4.12 -12.18 15.57
CA GLY A 275 -3.46 -11.27 16.50
C GLY A 275 -2.48 -12.03 17.40
N SER A 276 -1.65 -11.30 18.14
CA SER A 276 -0.86 -11.84 19.25
C SER A 276 -0.78 -10.83 20.37
N ASN A 277 -0.69 -11.28 21.63
CA ASN A 277 -0.51 -10.42 22.80
C ASN A 277 0.66 -9.43 22.66
N GLU A 278 1.70 -9.80 21.94
CA GLU A 278 2.89 -8.96 21.73
C GLU A 278 2.84 -8.11 20.45
N ASN A 279 1.73 -8.16 19.70
CA ASN A 279 1.63 -7.47 18.40
C ASN A 279 2.86 -7.71 17.49
N SER A 280 3.27 -8.99 17.36
CA SER A 280 4.46 -9.35 16.59
C SER A 280 4.39 -8.78 15.16
N PRO A 281 5.51 -8.28 14.60
CA PRO A 281 5.53 -7.70 13.24
C PRO A 281 5.13 -8.68 12.13
N THR A 282 5.04 -9.98 12.42
CA THR A 282 4.57 -11.02 11.48
C THR A 282 3.08 -11.35 11.59
N GLN A 283 2.34 -10.66 12.47
CA GLN A 283 0.89 -10.80 12.61
C GLN A 283 0.17 -9.79 11.72
N VAL A 284 -0.92 -10.19 11.08
CA VAL A 284 -1.73 -9.29 10.25
C VAL A 284 -2.74 -8.47 11.05
N PHE A 285 -3.10 -8.94 12.25
CA PHE A 285 -3.99 -8.24 13.16
C PHE A 285 -3.25 -7.80 14.42
N CYS A 286 -3.76 -6.72 15.02
CA CYS A 286 -3.46 -6.32 16.37
C CYS A 286 -3.95 -7.40 17.37
N LYS A 287 -3.57 -7.27 18.64
CA LYS A 287 -3.81 -8.30 19.67
C LYS A 287 -5.29 -8.61 19.92
N ASP A 288 -6.17 -7.68 19.59
CA ASP A 288 -7.61 -7.88 19.69
C ASP A 288 -8.20 -8.77 18.58
N GLY A 289 -7.39 -9.11 17.57
CA GLY A 289 -7.81 -9.93 16.43
C GLY A 289 -8.83 -9.24 15.51
N PHE A 290 -8.97 -7.92 15.59
CA PHE A 290 -9.93 -7.16 14.77
C PHE A 290 -9.23 -6.06 13.98
N HIS A 291 -8.46 -5.21 14.65
CA HIS A 291 -7.77 -4.11 13.98
C HIS A 291 -6.57 -4.63 13.18
N ALA A 292 -6.36 -4.04 11.99
CA ALA A 292 -5.24 -4.37 11.13
C ALA A 292 -3.92 -3.90 11.76
N SER A 293 -2.90 -4.76 11.81
CA SER A 293 -1.56 -4.37 12.25
C SER A 293 -0.83 -3.54 11.18
N THR A 294 0.38 -3.07 11.49
CA THR A 294 1.21 -2.24 10.60
C THR A 294 1.36 -2.81 9.19
N VAL A 295 1.45 -4.15 9.02
CA VAL A 295 1.62 -4.74 7.69
C VAL A 295 0.39 -4.52 6.80
N ALA A 296 -0.81 -4.75 7.33
CA ALA A 296 -2.05 -4.52 6.59
C ALA A 296 -2.31 -3.01 6.43
N GLN A 297 -2.02 -2.22 7.45
CA GLN A 297 -2.09 -0.75 7.40
C GLN A 297 -1.17 -0.15 6.34
N ALA A 298 -0.03 -0.77 6.03
CA ALA A 298 0.83 -0.33 4.92
C ALA A 298 0.17 -0.52 3.54
N TYR A 299 -0.60 -1.59 3.36
CA TYR A 299 -1.37 -1.78 2.13
C TYR A 299 -2.58 -0.84 2.04
N ILE A 300 -3.24 -0.56 3.17
CA ILE A 300 -4.27 0.49 3.28
C ILE A 300 -3.67 1.83 2.84
N ALA A 301 -2.50 2.17 3.39
CA ALA A 301 -1.77 3.38 3.03
C ALA A 301 -1.43 3.44 1.54
N ASN A 302 -1.02 2.31 0.93
CA ASN A 302 -0.73 2.23 -0.50
C ASN A 302 -1.96 2.44 -1.41
N GLU A 303 -3.11 1.92 -1.02
CA GLU A 303 -4.37 2.16 -1.73
C GLU A 303 -4.79 3.64 -1.60
N VAL A 304 -4.69 4.22 -0.41
CA VAL A 304 -4.96 5.64 -0.20
C VAL A 304 -3.99 6.51 -1.01
N ILE A 305 -2.68 6.22 -1.02
CA ILE A 305 -1.68 6.92 -1.86
C ILE A 305 -2.06 6.83 -3.34
N ALA A 306 -2.48 5.66 -3.84
CA ALA A 306 -2.90 5.50 -5.22
C ALA A 306 -4.09 6.42 -5.58
N SER A 307 -5.07 6.47 -4.68
CA SER A 307 -6.25 7.31 -4.85
C SER A 307 -5.93 8.81 -4.73
N LEU A 308 -5.00 9.20 -3.84
CA LEU A 308 -4.50 10.57 -3.73
C LEU A 308 -3.75 11.01 -5.00
N ASN A 309 -2.87 10.15 -5.52
CA ASN A 309 -2.17 10.37 -6.79
C ASN A 309 -3.17 10.61 -7.94
N THR A 310 -4.22 9.80 -8.00
CA THR A 310 -5.29 9.93 -9.00
C THR A 310 -6.11 11.22 -8.79
N ALA A 311 -6.52 11.52 -7.56
CA ALA A 311 -7.39 12.65 -7.25
C ALA A 311 -6.69 14.01 -7.43
N MET A 312 -5.39 14.05 -7.15
CA MET A 312 -4.60 15.29 -7.10
C MET A 312 -3.61 15.43 -8.25
N GLY A 313 -3.44 14.40 -9.09
CA GLY A 313 -2.41 14.39 -10.14
C GLY A 313 -0.98 14.40 -9.58
N THR A 314 -0.78 13.75 -8.42
CA THR A 314 0.52 13.65 -7.75
C THR A 314 1.19 12.30 -8.02
N THR A 315 2.46 12.16 -7.64
CA THR A 315 3.27 10.94 -7.81
C THR A 315 3.93 10.53 -6.49
N ILE A 316 3.15 10.53 -5.42
CA ILE A 316 3.60 10.12 -4.09
C ILE A 316 4.01 8.64 -4.15
N PRO A 317 5.23 8.28 -3.72
CA PRO A 317 5.70 6.90 -3.75
C PRO A 317 4.90 6.01 -2.80
N LYS A 318 4.43 4.87 -3.30
CA LYS A 318 3.92 3.76 -2.47
C LYS A 318 5.05 3.13 -1.66
N PHE A 319 4.70 2.44 -0.58
CA PHE A 319 5.59 1.55 0.16
C PHE A 319 5.87 0.29 -0.66
N SER A 320 7.15 0.00 -0.94
CA SER A 320 7.54 -1.29 -1.55
C SER A 320 7.49 -2.42 -0.52
N ASP A 321 7.46 -3.66 -0.99
CA ASP A 321 7.42 -4.84 -0.12
C ASP A 321 8.66 -4.91 0.77
N ARG A 322 9.86 -4.59 0.25
CA ARG A 322 11.08 -4.47 1.09
C ARG A 322 11.01 -3.31 2.07
N GLU A 323 10.42 -2.17 1.69
CA GLU A 323 10.25 -1.03 2.60
C GLU A 323 9.33 -1.40 3.76
N ILE A 324 8.22 -2.09 3.48
CA ILE A 324 7.29 -2.59 4.51
C ILE A 324 8.04 -3.50 5.49
N LEU A 325 8.75 -4.51 4.98
CA LEU A 325 9.50 -5.43 5.85
C LEU A 325 10.56 -4.71 6.67
N LYS A 326 11.43 -3.93 6.03
CA LYS A 326 12.60 -3.34 6.67
C LYS A 326 12.27 -2.14 7.56
N ASN A 327 11.57 -1.16 7.00
CA ASN A 327 11.44 0.16 7.62
C ASN A 327 10.23 0.24 8.54
N LEU A 328 9.12 -0.41 8.16
CA LEU A 328 7.88 -0.35 8.92
C LEU A 328 7.84 -1.45 10.00
N LEU A 329 8.29 -2.66 9.67
CA LEU A 329 8.18 -3.83 10.54
C LEU A 329 9.49 -4.22 11.24
N GLY A 330 10.63 -3.66 10.83
CA GLY A 330 11.94 -4.01 11.40
C GLY A 330 12.41 -5.43 11.09
N LEU A 331 11.84 -6.07 10.06
CA LEU A 331 12.18 -7.40 9.59
C LEU A 331 13.28 -7.33 8.52
N ASN A 332 14.07 -8.39 8.39
CA ASN A 332 15.04 -8.49 7.30
C ASN A 332 14.32 -9.00 6.02
N PRO A 333 14.22 -8.19 4.95
CA PRO A 333 13.53 -8.59 3.73
C PRO A 333 14.19 -9.78 3.02
N ASP A 334 15.47 -10.07 3.31
CA ASP A 334 16.21 -11.19 2.73
C ASP A 334 16.22 -12.43 3.64
N GLN A 335 15.50 -12.40 4.77
CA GLN A 335 15.49 -13.50 5.73
C GLN A 335 15.10 -14.85 5.11
N PRO A 336 14.11 -14.95 4.19
CA PRO A 336 13.78 -16.23 3.55
C PRO A 336 14.96 -16.84 2.79
N TYR A 337 15.69 -16.02 2.01
CA TYR A 337 16.91 -16.45 1.32
C TYR A 337 18.00 -16.86 2.32
N LEU A 338 18.25 -16.04 3.35
CA LEU A 338 19.29 -16.31 4.36
C LEU A 338 19.03 -17.62 5.12
N THR A 339 17.77 -17.91 5.43
CA THR A 339 17.38 -19.18 6.06
C THR A 339 17.63 -20.36 5.11
N TRP A 340 17.31 -20.22 3.82
CA TRP A 340 17.55 -21.26 2.82
C TRP A 340 19.04 -21.53 2.60
N ILE A 341 19.86 -20.49 2.39
CA ILE A 341 21.29 -20.68 2.13
C ILE A 341 22.03 -21.20 3.38
N SER A 342 21.59 -20.79 4.58
CA SER A 342 22.12 -21.32 5.83
C SER A 342 21.76 -22.79 6.04
N SER A 343 20.58 -23.26 5.61
CA SER A 343 20.19 -24.67 5.74
C SER A 343 20.99 -25.58 4.79
N ALA A 344 21.50 -25.01 3.69
CA ALA A 344 22.48 -25.65 2.81
C ALA A 344 23.92 -25.65 3.37
N GLY A 345 24.15 -25.09 4.57
CA GLY A 345 25.48 -25.02 5.18
C GLY A 345 26.37 -23.90 4.63
N LEU A 346 25.80 -22.91 3.94
CA LEU A 346 26.51 -21.84 3.24
C LEU A 346 26.12 -20.42 3.74
N PRO A 347 26.07 -20.15 5.05
CA PRO A 347 25.41 -18.96 5.63
C PRO A 347 25.96 -17.59 5.19
N SER A 348 27.17 -17.53 4.63
CA SER A 348 27.81 -16.30 4.14
C SER A 348 27.79 -16.14 2.62
N SER A 349 27.15 -17.05 1.91
CA SER A 349 27.10 -17.04 0.44
C SER A 349 26.07 -16.01 -0.04
N GLY A 350 26.51 -15.10 -0.92
CA GLY A 350 25.68 -14.03 -1.48
C GLY A 350 24.75 -14.52 -2.58
N MET A 351 23.68 -13.77 -2.89
CA MET A 351 22.71 -14.13 -3.93
C MET A 351 23.30 -14.31 -5.33
N ASP A 352 24.46 -13.69 -5.58
CA ASP A 352 25.22 -13.71 -6.84
C ASP A 352 26.36 -14.73 -6.86
N ALA A 353 26.62 -15.41 -5.73
CA ALA A 353 27.65 -16.44 -5.64
C ALA A 353 27.18 -17.77 -6.25
N ASP A 354 28.15 -18.57 -6.68
CA ASP A 354 28.00 -19.91 -7.26
C ASP A 354 29.01 -20.84 -6.54
N PRO A 355 28.62 -21.46 -5.42
CA PRO A 355 29.54 -22.15 -4.52
C PRO A 355 30.00 -23.51 -5.05
N ASP A 356 29.17 -24.17 -5.87
CA ASP A 356 29.43 -25.49 -6.41
C ASP A 356 29.96 -25.46 -7.86
N GLY A 357 29.93 -24.29 -8.50
CA GLY A 357 30.55 -24.02 -9.80
C GLY A 357 29.76 -24.58 -10.97
N ASP A 358 28.45 -24.81 -10.80
CA ASP A 358 27.58 -25.31 -11.88
C ASP A 358 27.12 -24.23 -12.86
N GLY A 359 27.45 -22.96 -12.58
CA GLY A 359 27.11 -21.80 -13.38
C GLY A 359 25.78 -21.15 -13.00
N LEU A 360 25.10 -21.61 -11.94
CA LEU A 360 23.89 -21.03 -11.40
C LEU A 360 24.20 -20.20 -10.14
N PRO A 361 23.95 -18.88 -10.16
CA PRO A 361 24.01 -18.10 -8.94
C PRO A 361 22.93 -18.55 -7.93
N ASN A 362 23.23 -18.47 -6.64
CA ASN A 362 22.33 -18.89 -5.56
C ASN A 362 20.91 -18.33 -5.66
N LEU A 363 20.71 -17.11 -6.17
CA LEU A 363 19.36 -16.58 -6.36
C LEU A 363 18.60 -17.32 -7.46
N VAL A 364 19.26 -17.67 -8.57
CA VAL A 364 18.66 -18.50 -9.62
C VAL A 364 18.27 -19.85 -9.03
N GLU A 365 19.16 -20.45 -8.26
CA GLU A 365 18.92 -21.72 -7.59
C GLU A 365 17.79 -21.69 -6.58
N TYR A 366 17.73 -20.65 -5.75
CA TYR A 366 16.66 -20.44 -4.79
C TYR A 366 15.29 -20.34 -5.48
N LEU A 367 15.24 -19.65 -6.64
CA LEU A 367 14.02 -19.51 -7.43
C LEU A 367 13.68 -20.76 -8.26
N LEU A 368 14.63 -21.68 -8.46
CA LEU A 368 14.44 -22.96 -9.15
C LEU A 368 14.27 -24.15 -8.17
N GLY A 369 14.54 -23.94 -6.88
CA GLY A 369 14.54 -25.00 -5.86
C GLY A 369 15.69 -25.99 -5.99
N THR A 370 16.82 -25.58 -6.57
CA THR A 370 18.04 -26.41 -6.67
C THR A 370 18.92 -26.27 -5.42
N SER A 371 20.06 -26.98 -5.41
CA SER A 371 20.94 -27.07 -4.24
C SER A 371 22.20 -26.23 -4.45
N PRO A 372 22.45 -25.21 -3.63
CA PRO A 372 23.60 -24.31 -3.81
C PRO A 372 24.96 -24.88 -3.39
N GLY A 373 24.98 -26.18 -3.10
CA GLY A 373 26.19 -26.89 -2.72
C GLY A 373 26.40 -28.16 -3.54
N ASN A 374 25.54 -28.42 -4.52
CA ASN A 374 25.61 -29.60 -5.36
C ASN A 374 25.20 -29.26 -6.79
N TYR A 375 26.12 -29.50 -7.71
CA TYR A 375 25.89 -29.34 -9.15
C TYR A 375 24.50 -29.80 -9.58
N SER A 376 23.79 -28.92 -10.26
CA SER A 376 22.43 -29.13 -10.75
C SER A 376 22.30 -28.75 -12.22
N ASN A 377 21.32 -29.34 -12.90
CA ASN A 377 20.91 -28.91 -14.24
C ASN A 377 19.37 -28.88 -14.32
N PRO A 378 18.75 -27.77 -13.90
CA PRO A 378 17.29 -27.63 -13.85
C PRO A 378 16.66 -27.39 -15.23
N PHE A 379 17.47 -27.34 -16.30
CA PHE A 379 17.02 -27.09 -17.65
C PHE A 379 16.80 -28.38 -18.45
N ALA A 380 15.70 -28.44 -19.16
CA ALA A 380 15.40 -29.49 -20.13
C ALA A 380 15.20 -28.90 -21.54
N GLY A 381 15.37 -29.75 -22.56
CA GLY A 381 15.21 -29.37 -23.96
C GLY A 381 16.54 -29.19 -24.70
N SER A 382 16.53 -28.43 -25.80
CA SER A 382 17.73 -28.20 -26.62
C SER A 382 17.73 -26.85 -27.30
N PHE A 383 18.93 -26.30 -27.54
CA PHE A 383 19.14 -25.12 -28.38
C PHE A 383 19.19 -25.51 -29.87
N SER A 384 18.06 -25.94 -30.43
CA SER A 384 17.89 -26.16 -31.87
C SER A 384 16.75 -25.28 -32.42
N PRO A 385 16.80 -24.83 -33.69
CA PRO A 385 15.68 -24.09 -34.28
C PRO A 385 14.37 -24.89 -34.16
N GLY A 386 13.36 -24.31 -33.50
CA GLY A 386 12.07 -24.95 -33.26
C GLY A 386 12.00 -25.90 -32.05
N ALA A 387 13.10 -26.10 -31.32
CA ALA A 387 13.09 -26.78 -30.02
C ALA A 387 12.77 -25.78 -28.90
N SER A 388 12.32 -26.27 -27.75
CA SER A 388 12.10 -25.45 -26.56
C SER A 388 13.22 -25.66 -25.53
N LEU A 389 13.50 -24.61 -24.75
CA LEU A 389 14.19 -24.69 -23.47
C LEU A 389 13.13 -24.58 -22.37
N SER A 390 13.17 -25.47 -21.38
CA SER A 390 12.23 -25.46 -20.27
C SER A 390 12.90 -25.60 -18.91
N TRP A 391 12.26 -25.04 -17.89
CA TRP A 391 12.66 -25.14 -16.48
C TRP A 391 11.40 -25.11 -15.61
N LYS A 392 11.54 -25.54 -14.36
CA LYS A 392 10.46 -25.53 -13.39
C LYS A 392 10.83 -24.63 -12.21
N PRO A 393 10.30 -23.40 -12.14
CA PRO A 393 10.48 -22.54 -10.98
C PRO A 393 9.92 -23.18 -9.69
N ASP A 394 10.58 -22.90 -8.58
CA ASP A 394 10.05 -23.22 -7.26
C ASP A 394 9.03 -22.18 -6.82
N ALA A 395 7.83 -22.65 -6.46
CA ALA A 395 6.73 -21.77 -6.08
C ALA A 395 6.98 -21.01 -4.77
N VAL A 396 7.86 -21.51 -3.90
CA VAL A 396 8.25 -20.82 -2.66
C VAL A 396 9.31 -19.76 -2.96
N GLY A 397 10.34 -20.10 -3.74
CA GLY A 397 11.34 -19.16 -4.23
C GLY A 397 10.72 -17.98 -4.97
N LEU A 398 9.76 -18.23 -5.87
CA LEU A 398 9.06 -17.15 -6.60
C LEU A 398 8.27 -16.17 -5.71
N ARG A 399 8.08 -16.47 -4.42
CA ARG A 399 7.54 -15.49 -3.46
C ARG A 399 8.54 -14.36 -3.18
N PHE A 400 9.83 -14.65 -3.25
CA PHE A 400 10.93 -13.73 -2.97
C PHE A 400 11.41 -12.95 -4.21
N GLY A 401 11.41 -13.57 -5.38
CA GLY A 401 11.95 -12.98 -6.60
C GLY A 401 11.26 -13.48 -7.86
N ASP A 402 11.65 -12.92 -8.99
CA ASP A 402 11.15 -13.28 -10.32
C ASP A 402 12.27 -13.90 -11.15
N LEU A 403 11.91 -14.92 -11.95
CA LEU A 403 12.75 -15.49 -13.00
C LEU A 403 12.26 -14.99 -14.37
N ILE A 404 13.08 -14.20 -15.02
CA ILE A 404 12.76 -13.58 -16.31
C ILE A 404 13.61 -14.24 -17.38
N ALA A 405 12.97 -14.82 -18.39
CA ALA A 405 13.68 -15.28 -19.58
C ALA A 405 14.08 -14.08 -20.44
N GLU A 406 15.35 -13.96 -20.75
CA GLU A 406 15.90 -12.95 -21.66
C GLU A 406 16.54 -13.62 -22.88
N GLU A 407 16.50 -12.95 -24.01
CA GLU A 407 17.21 -13.35 -25.21
C GLU A 407 18.16 -12.27 -25.73
N SER A 408 19.16 -12.71 -26.51
CA SER A 408 20.14 -11.86 -27.16
C SER A 408 20.55 -12.44 -28.51
N ASN A 409 20.91 -11.60 -29.47
CA ASN A 409 21.49 -12.04 -30.74
C ASN A 409 23.03 -11.93 -30.75
N ASP A 410 23.62 -11.25 -29.76
CA ASP A 410 25.03 -10.86 -29.74
C ASP A 410 25.73 -11.07 -28.39
N LEU A 411 25.01 -11.60 -27.38
CA LEU A 411 25.44 -11.76 -25.98
C LEU A 411 25.69 -10.45 -25.21
N VAL A 412 25.43 -9.30 -25.82
CA VAL A 412 25.66 -7.97 -25.23
C VAL A 412 24.32 -7.33 -24.86
N ALA A 413 23.42 -7.20 -25.83
CA ALA A 413 22.09 -6.65 -25.61
C ALA A 413 21.12 -7.76 -25.25
N TRP A 414 20.49 -7.67 -24.08
CA TRP A 414 19.52 -8.64 -23.59
C TRP A 414 18.15 -7.99 -23.47
N THR A 415 17.13 -8.67 -23.97
CA THR A 415 15.73 -8.24 -23.90
C THR A 415 14.86 -9.39 -23.41
N THR A 416 13.79 -9.09 -22.68
CA THR A 416 12.82 -10.10 -22.26
C THR A 416 12.30 -10.90 -23.45
N VAL A 417 12.21 -12.23 -23.31
CA VAL A 417 11.58 -13.08 -24.31
C VAL A 417 10.09 -12.68 -24.44
N PRO A 418 9.57 -12.42 -25.65
CA PRO A 418 8.17 -12.08 -25.87
C PRO A 418 7.22 -13.16 -25.34
N ALA A 419 6.06 -12.73 -24.83
CA ALA A 419 5.08 -13.61 -24.19
C ALA A 419 4.56 -14.70 -25.14
N GLU A 420 4.43 -14.42 -26.44
CA GLU A 420 3.97 -15.37 -27.46
C GLU A 420 4.94 -16.54 -27.69
N ARG A 421 6.19 -16.43 -27.24
CA ARG A 421 7.19 -17.51 -27.28
C ARG A 421 7.44 -18.16 -25.92
N THR A 422 6.65 -17.78 -24.91
CA THR A 422 6.71 -18.34 -23.57
C THR A 422 5.42 -19.11 -23.30
N SER A 423 5.52 -20.35 -22.84
CA SER A 423 4.38 -21.12 -22.38
C SER A 423 4.60 -21.61 -20.94
N VAL A 424 3.52 -21.68 -20.18
CA VAL A 424 3.53 -22.20 -18.81
C VAL A 424 2.57 -23.39 -18.77
N ALA A 425 3.10 -24.58 -18.47
CA ALA A 425 2.30 -25.79 -18.31
C ALA A 425 1.57 -25.78 -16.97
N THR A 426 0.53 -26.63 -16.84
CA THR A 426 -0.29 -26.75 -15.64
C THR A 426 0.52 -27.12 -14.39
N ASP A 427 1.65 -27.80 -14.56
CA ASP A 427 2.54 -28.21 -13.48
C ASP A 427 3.57 -27.11 -13.08
N GLY A 428 3.46 -25.93 -13.67
CA GLY A 428 4.34 -24.78 -13.44
C GLY A 428 5.59 -24.75 -14.33
N THR A 429 5.82 -25.76 -15.18
CA THR A 429 6.97 -25.77 -16.09
C THR A 429 6.85 -24.63 -17.11
N VAL A 430 7.87 -23.79 -17.18
CA VAL A 430 7.99 -22.71 -18.15
C VAL A 430 8.81 -23.21 -19.33
N SER A 431 8.37 -22.91 -20.55
CA SER A 431 9.10 -23.20 -21.78
C SER A 431 9.24 -21.95 -22.63
N VAL A 432 10.39 -21.78 -23.26
CA VAL A 432 10.62 -20.74 -24.27
C VAL A 432 11.04 -21.36 -25.59
N VAL A 433 10.50 -20.82 -26.68
CA VAL A 433 10.85 -21.22 -28.04
C VAL A 433 11.77 -20.15 -28.64
N PRO A 434 13.03 -20.46 -28.98
CA PRO A 434 13.92 -19.53 -29.67
C PRO A 434 13.37 -19.17 -31.07
N PRO A 435 13.70 -17.98 -31.61
CA PRO A 435 13.32 -17.61 -32.96
C PRO A 435 13.97 -18.55 -33.99
N THR A 436 13.23 -18.93 -35.03
CA THR A 436 13.70 -19.84 -36.08
C THR A 436 14.54 -19.14 -37.15
N GLU A 437 14.35 -17.84 -37.34
CA GLU A 437 14.93 -17.07 -38.45
C GLU A 437 16.31 -16.48 -38.15
N ARG A 438 16.76 -16.51 -36.89
CA ARG A 438 18.03 -15.90 -36.46
C ARG A 438 18.69 -16.69 -35.34
N LYS A 439 20.02 -16.56 -35.23
CA LYS A 439 20.74 -17.00 -34.04
C LYS A 439 20.25 -16.21 -32.83
N SER A 440 19.97 -16.92 -31.74
CA SER A 440 19.54 -16.33 -30.47
C SER A 440 20.15 -17.12 -29.32
N PHE A 441 20.49 -16.41 -28.25
CA PHE A 441 20.93 -16.94 -26.97
C PHE A 441 19.83 -16.65 -25.95
N VAL A 442 19.61 -17.56 -25.01
CA VAL A 442 18.61 -17.40 -23.94
C VAL A 442 19.31 -17.53 -22.60
N ARG A 443 18.89 -16.72 -21.62
CA ARG A 443 19.30 -16.84 -20.21
C ARG A 443 18.11 -16.62 -19.28
N LEU A 444 18.27 -17.03 -18.03
CA LEU A 444 17.41 -16.59 -16.95
C LEU A 444 18.07 -15.43 -16.20
N LYS A 445 17.30 -14.38 -15.96
CA LYS A 445 17.64 -13.29 -15.06
C LYS A 445 16.78 -13.44 -13.80
N ALA A 446 17.44 -13.66 -12.68
CA ALA A 446 16.80 -13.64 -11.37
C ALA A 446 16.82 -12.23 -10.79
N VAL A 447 15.69 -11.78 -10.23
CA VAL A 447 15.56 -10.46 -9.61
C VAL A 447 14.79 -10.61 -8.30
N ALA A 448 15.38 -10.16 -7.18
CA ALA A 448 14.64 -10.10 -5.92
C ALA A 448 13.55 -9.01 -6.00
N LYS A 449 12.39 -9.26 -5.39
CA LYS A 449 11.27 -8.31 -5.39
C LYS A 449 11.62 -7.03 -4.61
N PRO A 450 11.16 -5.86 -5.08
CA PRO A 450 11.56 -4.54 -4.58
C PRO A 450 11.00 -4.17 -3.21
#